data_AF-A0A7V1M973-F1
#
_entry.id   AF-A0A7V1M973-F1
#
_cell.length_a   1.000
_cell.length_b   1.000
_cell.length_c   1.000
_cell.angle_alpha   90.00
_cell.angle_beta   90.00
_cell.angle_gamma   90.00
#
_symmetry.space_group_name_H-M   'P 1'
#
loop_
_entity.id
_entity.type
_entity.pdbx_description
1 polymer ?
#
loop_
_entity_poly.entity_id
_entity_poly.type
_entity_poly.pdbx_seq_one_letter_code
_entity_poly.pdbx_strand_id
1 'polypeptide(L)'
;MKRLMSVMTLLILTVSAWAQLPVSYWSFKWNQPYTWPLASHESRVFSCDTPRPLDKIAMDDWICTRTGPIVRVSWWGVLLTGAQYSKQWSYYIAIYRNKPGTCEPEPDPIYRACVRPDVLRYTGRWDCKQQRVFYFSARLPTPFTQQIEQHYWIQISEADKESARVGAEDFRWSAHRPILLCPAAQAPPFTQPILDACDNQPDDLAFRLYRRCIIGHVNLADFVGKRIAILEVRTPDGNIADMMHVPIDEDGYFEADPDVPDGRYDVVLRIGSALPAVQRNVDMGDGSVVPLSFFDVFFGDIDGDGEVTLFDFGILVRNFGMVGEE
;
A
#
# COMPACT_ATOMS: atom_id res chain seq x y z
N MET A 1 10.31 -50.84 -54.79
CA MET A 1 11.18 -49.78 -55.36
C MET A 1 11.55 -48.81 -54.25
N LYS A 2 12.86 -48.64 -54.00
CA LYS A 2 13.59 -47.45 -53.50
C LYS A 2 13.06 -46.78 -52.20
N ARG A 3 13.83 -46.83 -51.09
CA ARG A 3 14.89 -45.86 -50.68
C ARG A 3 14.28 -44.48 -50.33
N LEU A 4 14.66 -43.72 -49.30
CA LEU A 4 15.74 -43.74 -48.32
C LEU A 4 15.36 -42.69 -47.25
N MET A 5 15.91 -42.82 -46.05
CA MET A 5 15.98 -41.79 -45.01
C MET A 5 16.59 -40.47 -45.52
N SER A 6 16.15 -39.33 -44.96
CA SER A 6 17.07 -38.28 -44.51
C SER A 6 16.45 -37.45 -43.40
N VAL A 7 17.07 -37.58 -42.23
CA VAL A 7 17.03 -36.64 -41.11
C VAL A 7 17.67 -35.33 -41.54
N MET A 8 17.07 -34.18 -41.22
CA MET A 8 17.81 -32.93 -41.06
C MET A 8 17.11 -32.04 -40.03
N THR A 9 17.63 -32.14 -38.82
CA THR A 9 17.82 -31.15 -37.76
C THR A 9 17.75 -29.68 -38.22
N LEU A 10 16.95 -28.86 -37.52
CA LEU A 10 17.13 -27.44 -37.13
C LEU A 10 15.73 -26.85 -36.90
N LEU A 11 15.43 -26.02 -35.91
CA LEU A 11 16.19 -25.29 -34.94
C LEU A 11 15.21 -24.97 -33.80
N ILE A 12 15.69 -25.07 -32.57
CA ILE A 12 15.00 -24.68 -31.35
C ILE A 12 14.58 -23.20 -31.46
N LEU A 13 13.28 -22.94 -31.43
CA LEU A 13 12.74 -21.65 -31.00
C LEU A 13 11.93 -21.93 -29.72
N THR A 14 12.66 -22.13 -28.64
CA THR A 14 12.19 -21.74 -27.31
C THR A 14 12.03 -20.23 -27.33
N VAL A 15 10.90 -19.75 -27.84
CA VAL A 15 10.38 -18.50 -27.32
C VAL A 15 9.77 -18.91 -26.00
N SER A 16 10.60 -18.84 -24.95
CA SER A 16 10.15 -18.64 -23.60
C SER A 16 9.12 -17.52 -23.67
N ALA A 17 7.84 -17.89 -23.67
CA ALA A 17 6.78 -16.99 -23.28
C ALA A 17 7.11 -16.68 -21.83
N TRP A 18 7.91 -15.62 -21.64
CA TRP A 18 7.86 -14.83 -20.44
C TRP A 18 6.39 -14.45 -20.31
N ALA A 19 5.63 -15.27 -19.58
CA ALA A 19 4.49 -14.77 -18.86
C ALA A 19 5.08 -13.74 -17.90
N GLN A 20 5.25 -12.52 -18.41
CA GLN A 20 5.23 -11.34 -17.59
C GLN A 20 3.84 -11.35 -16.96
N LEU A 21 3.69 -12.09 -15.86
CA LEU A 21 2.66 -11.80 -14.89
C LEU A 21 2.77 -10.29 -14.65
N PRO A 22 1.67 -9.52 -14.76
CA PRO A 22 1.72 -8.10 -14.58
C PRO A 22 2.22 -7.81 -13.16
N VAL A 23 3.51 -7.52 -13.04
CA VAL A 23 4.17 -7.01 -11.84
C VAL A 23 3.52 -5.67 -11.52
N SER A 24 2.47 -5.65 -10.71
CA SER A 24 1.85 -4.42 -10.20
C SER A 24 0.64 -4.70 -9.27
N TYR A 25 0.77 -5.53 -8.22
CA TYR A 25 -0.10 -5.36 -7.06
C TYR A 25 0.52 -4.31 -6.17
N TRP A 26 0.21 -3.05 -6.48
CA TRP A 26 0.60 -1.94 -5.64
C TRP A 26 0.00 -2.10 -4.24
N SER A 27 0.76 -1.76 -3.19
CA SER A 27 0.36 -1.82 -1.77
C SER A 27 -0.74 -0.81 -1.37
N PHE A 28 -1.66 -0.47 -2.27
CA PHE A 28 -2.69 0.53 -2.02
C PHE A 28 -3.96 -0.10 -1.42
N LYS A 29 -4.49 0.51 -0.36
CA LYS A 29 -5.87 0.34 0.10
C LYS A 29 -6.86 1.13 -0.74
N TRP A 30 -6.41 2.27 -1.29
CA TRP A 30 -7.18 3.09 -2.20
C TRP A 30 -6.25 3.73 -3.21
N ASN A 31 -6.68 3.78 -4.48
CA ASN A 31 -5.84 4.26 -5.58
C ASN A 31 -6.60 5.22 -6.48
N GLN A 32 -6.36 6.51 -6.29
CA GLN A 32 -6.99 7.59 -7.02
C GLN A 32 -5.93 8.59 -7.52
N PRO A 33 -5.16 8.23 -8.56
CA PRO A 33 -4.04 9.04 -9.02
C PRO A 33 -4.50 10.33 -9.69
N TYR A 34 -3.61 11.33 -9.80
CA TYR A 34 -3.93 12.55 -10.55
C TYR A 34 -4.34 12.26 -12.00
N THR A 35 -5.50 12.81 -12.39
CA THR A 35 -5.97 12.76 -13.78
C THR A 35 -5.52 14.02 -14.50
N TRP A 36 -4.53 13.88 -15.38
CA TRP A 36 -4.04 15.00 -16.18
C TRP A 36 -5.03 15.35 -17.31
N PRO A 37 -5.29 16.65 -17.62
CA PRO A 37 -4.71 17.86 -17.05
C PRO A 37 -5.64 18.61 -16.07
N LEU A 38 -6.38 17.91 -15.20
CA LEU A 38 -7.40 18.56 -14.35
C LEU A 38 -6.81 19.60 -13.39
N ALA A 39 -7.67 20.52 -12.95
CA ALA A 39 -7.34 21.59 -12.03
C ALA A 39 -6.98 21.08 -10.62
N SER A 40 -6.58 22.01 -9.76
CA SER A 40 -6.33 21.77 -8.35
C SER A 40 -7.14 22.72 -7.49
N HIS A 41 -7.50 22.28 -6.29
CA HIS A 41 -8.45 22.94 -5.39
C HIS A 41 -7.78 23.37 -4.09
N GLU A 42 -8.15 24.54 -3.57
CA GLU A 42 -7.61 25.05 -2.31
C GLU A 42 -7.93 24.10 -1.15
N SER A 43 -6.94 23.84 -0.31
CA SER A 43 -7.13 23.12 0.95
C SER A 43 -6.12 23.57 1.99
N ARG A 44 -6.55 24.39 2.94
CA ARG A 44 -5.66 25.09 3.87
C ARG A 44 -6.26 25.27 5.25
N VAL A 45 -5.44 24.99 6.26
CA VAL A 45 -5.74 25.26 7.67
C VAL A 45 -4.72 26.21 8.27
N PHE A 46 -5.08 26.89 9.36
CA PHE A 46 -4.16 27.81 10.03
C PHE A 46 -2.88 27.11 10.50
N SER A 47 -2.99 25.95 11.15
CA SER A 47 -1.83 25.14 11.55
C SER A 47 -2.28 23.72 11.91
N CYS A 48 -1.35 22.79 12.10
CA CYS A 48 -1.68 21.47 12.63
C CYS A 48 -2.25 21.51 14.06
N ASP A 49 -1.72 22.37 14.93
CA ASP A 49 -2.16 22.50 16.34
C ASP A 49 -3.52 23.20 16.46
N THR A 50 -3.85 24.04 15.49
CA THR A 50 -5.13 24.75 15.41
C THR A 50 -5.65 24.61 13.98
N PRO A 51 -6.23 23.44 13.63
CA PRO A 51 -6.60 23.08 12.26
C PRO A 51 -7.92 23.75 11.83
N ARG A 52 -8.05 25.03 12.12
CA ARG A 52 -9.17 25.85 11.66
C ARG A 52 -8.99 26.14 10.17
N PRO A 53 -9.99 25.88 9.31
CA PRO A 53 -9.97 26.32 7.92
C PRO A 53 -9.68 27.83 7.84
N LEU A 54 -8.78 28.23 6.93
CA LEU A 54 -8.54 29.65 6.67
C LEU A 54 -9.58 30.20 5.70
N ASP A 55 -9.61 29.65 4.48
CA ASP A 55 -10.63 29.94 3.48
C ASP A 55 -11.44 28.68 3.21
N LYS A 56 -10.79 27.67 2.62
CA LYS A 56 -11.42 26.38 2.30
C LYS A 56 -10.50 25.21 2.63
N ILE A 57 -11.11 24.10 3.04
CA ILE A 57 -10.51 22.78 3.08
C ILE A 57 -11.19 21.93 2.01
N ALA A 58 -10.40 21.15 1.27
CA ALA A 58 -10.92 20.17 0.33
C ALA A 58 -10.89 18.78 0.99
N MET A 59 -11.91 18.00 0.69
CA MET A 59 -12.11 16.66 1.25
C MET A 59 -12.60 15.72 0.16
N ASP A 60 -12.22 14.46 0.29
CA ASP A 60 -12.67 13.42 -0.63
C ASP A 60 -12.80 12.09 0.09
N ASP A 61 -13.46 11.11 -0.53
CA ASP A 61 -13.92 9.91 0.15
C ASP A 61 -13.31 8.60 -0.37
N TRP A 62 -13.45 7.54 0.43
CA TRP A 62 -13.15 6.17 0.02
C TRP A 62 -13.92 5.15 0.84
N ILE A 63 -14.07 3.95 0.28
CA ILE A 63 -14.58 2.78 1.00
C ILE A 63 -13.42 1.83 1.32
N CYS A 64 -13.38 1.40 2.57
CA CYS A 64 -12.43 0.38 3.01
C CYS A 64 -12.84 -0.98 2.47
N THR A 65 -12.06 -1.55 1.54
CA THR A 65 -12.36 -2.86 0.94
C THR A 65 -11.66 -4.04 1.62
N ARG A 66 -10.69 -3.77 2.51
CA ARG A 66 -9.84 -4.80 3.14
C ARG A 66 -9.40 -4.37 4.55
N THR A 67 -9.22 -5.33 5.46
CA THR A 67 -8.66 -5.13 6.81
C THR A 67 -7.21 -4.62 6.79
N GLY A 68 -6.70 -4.21 7.95
CA GLY A 68 -5.35 -3.66 8.15
C GLY A 68 -5.32 -2.13 8.17
N PRO A 69 -4.25 -1.51 8.70
CA PRO A 69 -4.18 -0.07 8.86
C PRO A 69 -3.67 0.64 7.59
N ILE A 70 -4.04 1.91 7.46
CA ILE A 70 -3.36 2.84 6.55
C ILE A 70 -2.11 3.34 7.26
N VAL A 71 -0.97 3.21 6.59
CA VAL A 71 0.34 3.57 7.14
C VAL A 71 0.98 4.74 6.39
N ARG A 72 0.54 5.00 5.16
CA ARG A 72 1.03 6.11 4.33
C ARG A 72 -0.09 6.67 3.47
N VAL A 73 -0.02 7.98 3.26
CA VAL A 73 -0.89 8.71 2.33
C VAL A 73 -0.01 9.36 1.28
N SER A 74 -0.43 9.27 0.02
CA SER A 74 0.14 10.06 -1.06
C SER A 74 -0.93 10.91 -1.71
N TRP A 75 -0.55 12.07 -2.22
CA TRP A 75 -1.45 12.97 -2.90
C TRP A 75 -0.71 13.74 -3.98
N TRP A 76 -1.49 14.42 -4.82
CA TRP A 76 -0.97 15.31 -5.84
C TRP A 76 -1.43 16.72 -5.56
N GLY A 77 -0.61 17.68 -5.92
CA GLY A 77 -0.97 19.07 -5.74
C GLY A 77 -0.07 20.03 -6.48
N VAL A 78 -0.54 21.25 -6.57
CA VAL A 78 0.22 22.38 -7.09
C VAL A 78 0.81 23.14 -5.90
N LEU A 79 2.07 23.52 -6.04
CA LEU A 79 2.76 24.46 -5.16
C LEU A 79 2.86 25.80 -5.90
N LEU A 80 2.26 26.84 -5.32
CA LEU A 80 2.05 28.15 -5.94
C LEU A 80 3.27 29.08 -5.82
N THR A 81 4.29 28.67 -5.08
CA THR A 81 5.52 29.44 -4.88
C THR A 81 6.77 28.59 -4.99
N GLY A 82 7.84 29.19 -5.54
CA GLY A 82 9.15 28.53 -5.68
C GLY A 82 9.79 28.14 -4.36
N ALA A 83 9.56 28.93 -3.30
CA ALA A 83 10.06 28.66 -1.96
C ALA A 83 9.52 27.32 -1.41
N GLN A 84 8.33 26.91 -1.87
CA GLN A 84 7.69 25.69 -1.41
C GLN A 84 8.43 24.42 -1.89
N TYR A 85 9.18 24.50 -2.98
CA TYR A 85 9.96 23.37 -3.51
C TYR A 85 11.14 22.96 -2.63
N SER A 86 11.63 23.89 -1.80
CA SER A 86 12.90 23.75 -1.09
C SER A 86 12.78 23.16 0.32
N LYS A 87 11.56 23.05 0.84
CA LYS A 87 11.27 22.58 2.20
C LYS A 87 10.07 21.65 2.20
N GLN A 88 10.14 20.61 3.03
CA GLN A 88 9.03 19.70 3.29
C GLN A 88 8.11 20.32 4.35
N TRP A 89 7.16 21.13 3.90
CA TRP A 89 6.21 21.80 4.79
C TRP A 89 5.20 20.83 5.38
N SER A 90 4.58 21.25 6.48
CA SER A 90 3.63 20.43 7.21
C SER A 90 2.26 20.44 6.55
N TYR A 91 1.64 19.27 6.50
CA TYR A 91 0.26 19.06 6.08
C TYR A 91 -0.54 18.48 7.23
N TYR A 92 -1.75 19.00 7.40
CA TYR A 92 -2.74 18.45 8.30
C TYR A 92 -3.56 17.40 7.54
N ILE A 93 -3.56 16.18 8.07
CA ILE A 93 -4.37 15.07 7.60
C ILE A 93 -5.47 14.83 8.62
N ALA A 94 -6.72 14.78 8.18
CA ALA A 94 -7.83 14.36 9.02
C ALA A 94 -8.70 13.34 8.30
N ILE A 95 -9.19 12.35 9.05
CA ILE A 95 -10.10 11.33 8.52
C ILE A 95 -11.40 11.37 9.32
N TYR A 96 -12.50 11.33 8.60
CA TYR A 96 -13.85 11.42 9.13
C TYR A 96 -14.63 10.17 8.74
N ARG A 97 -15.65 9.84 9.52
CA ARG A 97 -16.65 8.87 9.06
C ARG A 97 -17.55 9.57 8.04
N ASN A 98 -18.07 8.80 7.09
CA ASN A 98 -19.20 9.27 6.31
C ASN A 98 -20.46 9.31 7.19
N LYS A 99 -21.27 10.36 7.03
CA LYS A 99 -22.59 10.45 7.63
C LYS A 99 -23.54 9.49 6.90
N PRO A 100 -24.17 8.52 7.60
CA PRO A 100 -24.91 7.44 6.96
C PRO A 100 -25.96 7.91 5.96
N GLY A 101 -25.96 7.32 4.76
CA GLY A 101 -26.92 7.62 3.70
C GLY A 101 -26.72 8.98 3.01
N THR A 102 -25.59 9.64 3.26
CA THR A 102 -25.24 10.93 2.65
C THR A 102 -23.85 10.90 2.01
N CYS A 103 -23.52 11.95 1.27
CA CYS A 103 -22.19 12.23 0.73
C CYS A 103 -21.50 13.35 1.53
N GLU A 104 -21.57 13.27 2.86
CA GLU A 104 -21.02 14.27 3.77
C GLU A 104 -20.18 13.59 4.86
N PRO A 105 -19.04 14.18 5.25
CA PRO A 105 -18.33 13.74 6.43
C PRO A 105 -19.14 14.08 7.70
N GLU A 106 -19.00 13.24 8.73
CA GLU A 106 -19.37 13.63 10.10
C GLU A 106 -18.55 14.87 10.54
N PRO A 107 -19.07 15.73 11.43
CA PRO A 107 -18.41 16.99 11.77
C PRO A 107 -17.02 16.83 12.41
N ASP A 108 -16.86 15.77 13.21
CA ASP A 108 -15.64 15.53 13.97
C ASP A 108 -14.78 14.44 13.30
N PRO A 109 -13.49 14.71 13.03
CA PRO A 109 -12.60 13.70 12.51
C PRO A 109 -12.25 12.68 13.60
N ILE A 110 -12.23 11.42 13.19
CA ILE A 110 -11.84 10.26 14.01
C ILE A 110 -10.34 10.00 14.00
N TYR A 111 -9.59 10.67 13.12
CA TYR A 111 -8.13 10.63 13.06
C TYR A 111 -7.60 12.00 12.65
N ARG A 112 -6.47 12.39 13.24
CA ARG A 112 -5.76 13.63 12.95
C ARG A 112 -4.26 13.39 13.00
N ALA A 113 -3.53 13.90 12.02
CA ALA A 113 -2.08 13.86 12.02
C ALA A 113 -1.50 15.11 11.36
N CYS A 114 -0.35 15.55 11.88
CA CYS A 114 0.51 16.49 11.19
C CYS A 114 1.64 15.70 10.52
N VAL A 115 1.81 15.87 9.21
CA VAL A 115 2.80 15.11 8.44
C VAL A 115 3.69 16.05 7.64
N ARG A 116 4.96 15.69 7.50
CA ARG A 116 5.87 16.32 6.52
C ARG A 116 6.15 15.29 5.43
N PRO A 117 5.90 15.63 4.14
CA PRO A 117 6.14 14.68 3.05
C PRO A 117 7.61 14.31 2.98
N ASP A 118 7.94 13.04 3.22
CA ASP A 118 9.30 12.52 3.02
C ASP A 118 9.59 12.26 1.54
N VAL A 119 8.56 12.24 0.70
CA VAL A 119 8.67 12.24 -0.75
C VAL A 119 7.99 13.48 -1.32
N LEU A 120 8.75 14.27 -2.09
CA LEU A 120 8.27 15.38 -2.89
C LEU A 120 8.96 15.32 -4.25
N ARG A 121 8.18 15.21 -5.33
CA ARG A 121 8.76 15.24 -6.68
C ARG A 121 7.84 15.89 -7.69
N TYR A 122 8.44 16.60 -8.64
CA TYR A 122 7.72 17.08 -9.81
C TYR A 122 7.29 15.90 -10.67
N THR A 123 6.05 15.92 -11.17
CA THR A 123 5.48 14.82 -11.96
C THR A 123 5.83 14.87 -13.45
N GLY A 124 6.48 15.95 -13.92
CA GLY A 124 6.62 16.21 -15.35
C GLY A 124 5.34 16.76 -16.00
N ARG A 125 4.27 16.97 -15.22
CA ARG A 125 2.95 17.42 -15.70
C ARG A 125 2.64 18.84 -15.26
N TRP A 126 1.77 19.47 -16.03
CA TRP A 126 1.17 20.76 -15.74
C TRP A 126 -0.35 20.58 -15.73
N ASP A 127 -1.03 21.26 -14.82
CA ASP A 127 -2.48 21.32 -14.83
C ASP A 127 -3.00 22.22 -15.97
N CYS A 128 -4.31 22.27 -16.14
CA CYS A 128 -4.97 23.08 -17.16
C CYS A 128 -4.75 24.60 -16.98
N LYS A 129 -4.33 25.05 -15.79
CA LYS A 129 -3.96 26.44 -15.50
C LYS A 129 -2.46 26.71 -15.65
N GLN A 130 -1.72 25.78 -16.26
CA GLN A 130 -0.27 25.89 -16.47
C GLN A 130 0.50 25.97 -15.14
N GLN A 131 0.04 25.27 -14.11
CA GLN A 131 0.74 25.12 -12.84
C GLN A 131 1.41 23.75 -12.73
N ARG A 132 2.61 23.69 -12.16
CA ARG A 132 3.37 22.44 -12.01
C ARG A 132 2.71 21.54 -10.98
N VAL A 133 2.45 20.29 -11.36
CA VAL A 133 1.88 19.29 -10.46
C VAL A 133 2.99 18.47 -9.81
N PHE A 134 2.92 18.36 -8.49
CA PHE A 134 3.84 17.60 -7.65
C PHE A 134 3.15 16.39 -7.05
N TYR A 135 3.93 15.34 -6.84
CA TYR A 135 3.55 14.19 -6.06
C TYR A 135 4.17 14.32 -4.66
N PHE A 136 3.33 14.07 -3.67
CA PHE A 136 3.67 14.07 -2.27
C PHE A 136 3.39 12.70 -1.69
N SER A 137 4.19 12.32 -0.71
CA SER A 137 3.89 11.16 0.10
C SER A 137 4.42 11.38 1.50
N ALA A 138 3.62 11.01 2.50
CA ALA A 138 4.01 11.03 3.90
C ALA A 138 3.53 9.78 4.64
N ARG A 139 4.35 9.31 5.56
CA ARG A 139 3.97 8.29 6.54
C ARG A 139 3.01 8.90 7.56
N LEU A 140 2.03 8.11 7.99
CA LEU A 140 1.18 8.48 9.10
C LEU A 140 1.94 8.23 10.42
N PRO A 141 2.04 9.22 11.35
CA PRO A 141 2.76 9.05 12.61
C PRO A 141 2.18 7.93 13.48
N THR A 142 0.87 7.72 13.38
CA THR A 142 0.16 6.58 13.93
C THR A 142 -0.66 5.94 12.81
N PRO A 143 -0.55 4.62 12.56
CA PRO A 143 -1.37 3.96 11.56
C PRO A 143 -2.86 4.14 11.84
N PHE A 144 -3.66 4.31 10.79
CA PHE A 144 -5.11 4.45 10.92
C PHE A 144 -5.82 3.14 10.58
N THR A 145 -6.39 2.49 11.59
CA THR A 145 -7.13 1.24 11.41
C THR A 145 -8.56 1.50 10.96
N GLN A 146 -9.01 0.69 10.00
CA GLN A 146 -10.30 0.83 9.35
C GLN A 146 -11.14 -0.43 9.52
N GLN A 147 -12.45 -0.30 9.40
CA GLN A 147 -13.37 -1.42 9.32
C GLN A 147 -13.74 -1.66 7.85
N ILE A 148 -13.85 -2.93 7.45
CA ILE A 148 -14.28 -3.31 6.09
C ILE A 148 -15.67 -2.73 5.81
N GLU A 149 -15.91 -2.33 4.55
CA GLU A 149 -17.14 -1.76 4.01
C GLU A 149 -17.54 -0.40 4.62
N GLN A 150 -16.75 0.15 5.54
CA GLN A 150 -16.97 1.49 6.04
C GLN A 150 -16.49 2.55 5.04
N HIS A 151 -17.25 3.62 4.97
CA HIS A 151 -17.04 4.78 4.12
C HIS A 151 -16.44 5.92 4.95
N TYR A 152 -15.32 6.45 4.47
CA TYR A 152 -14.53 7.47 5.14
C TYR A 152 -14.29 8.67 4.22
N TRP A 153 -14.00 9.81 4.83
CA TRP A 153 -13.56 11.04 4.15
C TRP A 153 -12.18 11.44 4.65
N ILE A 154 -11.33 11.95 3.76
CA ILE A 154 -9.99 12.44 4.06
C ILE A 154 -9.86 13.90 3.67
N GLN A 155 -9.32 14.68 4.59
CA GLN A 155 -8.84 16.04 4.38
C GLN A 155 -7.32 16.00 4.29
N ILE A 156 -6.76 16.66 3.28
CA ILE A 156 -5.33 16.95 3.17
C ILE A 156 -5.21 18.45 2.97
N SER A 157 -4.67 19.15 3.97
CA SER A 157 -4.55 20.61 3.95
C SER A 157 -3.16 21.07 4.31
N GLU A 158 -2.69 22.12 3.65
CA GLU A 158 -1.47 22.81 4.07
C GLU A 158 -1.65 23.49 5.43
N ALA A 159 -0.62 23.42 6.29
CA ALA A 159 -0.53 24.19 7.53
C ALA A 159 0.11 25.57 7.27
N ASP A 160 -0.73 26.59 7.10
CA ASP A 160 -0.33 27.94 6.67
C ASP A 160 0.70 28.63 7.57
N LYS A 161 0.57 28.48 8.90
CA LYS A 161 1.52 29.07 9.87
C LYS A 161 2.96 28.58 9.66
N GLU A 162 3.12 27.40 9.08
CA GLU A 162 4.40 26.78 8.77
C GLU A 162 4.74 26.88 7.28
N SER A 163 3.90 27.46 6.42
CA SER A 163 4.12 27.47 4.97
C SER A 163 5.18 28.48 4.52
N ALA A 164 5.43 28.53 3.21
CA ALA A 164 6.37 29.46 2.62
C ALA A 164 5.92 30.93 2.73
N ARG A 165 4.61 31.18 2.64
CA ARG A 165 4.00 32.52 2.76
C ARG A 165 2.80 32.45 3.69
N VAL A 166 3.05 32.65 4.98
CA VAL A 166 2.00 32.74 6.01
C VAL A 166 0.92 33.75 5.60
N GLY A 167 -0.34 33.32 5.65
CA GLY A 167 -1.52 34.09 5.26
C GLY A 167 -1.87 33.98 3.77
N ALA A 168 -1.01 33.40 2.94
CA ALA A 168 -1.27 33.22 1.50
C ALA A 168 -1.40 31.74 1.13
N GLU A 169 -2.29 31.47 0.17
CA GLU A 169 -2.43 30.12 -0.38
C GLU A 169 -1.12 29.74 -1.07
N ASP A 170 -0.52 28.63 -0.63
CA ASP A 170 0.66 28.08 -1.28
C ASP A 170 0.39 26.70 -1.88
N PHE A 171 -0.57 25.92 -1.37
CA PHE A 171 -0.91 24.59 -1.88
C PHE A 171 -2.34 24.48 -2.43
N ARG A 172 -2.49 23.70 -3.51
CA ARG A 172 -3.77 23.20 -4.01
C ARG A 172 -3.73 21.69 -4.26
N TRP A 173 -4.78 20.97 -3.86
CA TRP A 173 -4.93 19.53 -4.06
C TRP A 173 -5.46 19.23 -5.47
N SER A 174 -4.68 18.51 -6.28
CA SER A 174 -5.02 18.20 -7.67
C SER A 174 -6.17 17.20 -7.78
N ALA A 175 -6.97 17.34 -8.83
CA ALA A 175 -8.18 16.55 -9.03
C ALA A 175 -7.94 15.15 -9.65
N HIS A 176 -8.94 14.29 -9.51
CA HIS A 176 -9.08 12.99 -10.14
C HIS A 176 -10.41 12.90 -10.87
N ARG A 177 -10.40 12.15 -11.98
CA ARG A 177 -11.59 11.63 -12.65
C ARG A 177 -11.34 10.24 -13.23
N PRO A 178 -12.38 9.41 -13.39
CA PRO A 178 -13.80 9.68 -13.09
C PRO A 178 -14.09 9.77 -11.59
N ILE A 179 -15.28 10.27 -11.21
CA ILE A 179 -15.76 10.18 -9.82
C ILE A 179 -15.90 8.70 -9.45
N LEU A 180 -15.33 8.29 -8.32
CA LEU A 180 -15.36 6.90 -7.86
C LEU A 180 -16.47 6.63 -6.85
N LEU A 181 -16.81 7.59 -5.99
CA LEU A 181 -17.86 7.45 -4.97
C LEU A 181 -18.70 8.73 -4.89
N CYS A 182 -18.59 9.50 -3.82
CA CYS A 182 -19.16 10.84 -3.76
C CYS A 182 -18.19 11.81 -4.45
N PRO A 183 -18.70 12.83 -5.15
CA PRO A 183 -17.83 13.88 -5.65
C PRO A 183 -17.07 14.55 -4.49
N ALA A 184 -15.86 15.02 -4.74
CA ALA A 184 -15.12 15.78 -3.74
C ALA A 184 -15.90 17.03 -3.29
N ALA A 185 -15.60 17.47 -2.06
CA ALA A 185 -16.29 18.56 -1.39
C ALA A 185 -15.33 19.60 -0.81
N GLN A 186 -15.76 20.86 -0.73
CA GLN A 186 -15.06 21.93 -0.03
C GLN A 186 -15.89 22.48 1.13
N ALA A 187 -15.24 22.86 2.22
CA ALA A 187 -15.88 23.54 3.36
C ALA A 187 -14.93 24.58 3.99
N PRO A 188 -15.42 25.65 4.67
CA PRO A 188 -16.81 26.12 4.78
C PRO A 188 -17.22 27.17 3.71
N PRO A 189 -18.53 27.31 3.37
CA PRO A 189 -19.61 26.37 3.65
C PRO A 189 -19.39 25.06 2.90
N PHE A 190 -20.02 23.97 3.34
CA PHE A 190 -19.93 22.69 2.64
C PHE A 190 -20.55 22.81 1.24
N THR A 191 -19.77 22.47 0.23
CA THR A 191 -20.13 22.55 -1.19
C THR A 191 -19.68 21.27 -1.89
N GLN A 192 -20.61 20.65 -2.61
CA GLN A 192 -20.41 19.42 -3.35
C GLN A 192 -21.38 19.39 -4.55
N PRO A 193 -20.93 18.99 -5.75
CA PRO A 193 -19.55 18.69 -6.11
C PRO A 193 -18.67 19.95 -6.13
N ILE A 194 -17.36 19.78 -5.91
CA ILE A 194 -16.40 20.77 -6.40
C ILE A 194 -16.35 20.67 -7.92
N LEU A 195 -16.36 21.82 -8.60
CA LEU A 195 -16.28 21.90 -10.05
C LEU A 195 -14.86 22.29 -10.48
N ASP A 196 -14.32 21.57 -11.46
CA ASP A 196 -13.05 21.89 -12.09
C ASP A 196 -13.12 23.28 -12.73
N ALA A 197 -12.15 24.14 -12.43
CA ALA A 197 -12.16 25.51 -12.90
C ALA A 197 -11.87 25.66 -14.42
N CYS A 198 -11.51 24.59 -15.12
CA CYS A 198 -11.16 24.58 -16.53
C CYS A 198 -12.30 24.07 -17.42
N ASP A 199 -13.13 23.14 -16.95
CA ASP A 199 -14.25 22.60 -17.73
C ASP A 199 -15.60 22.57 -17.00
N ASN A 200 -15.64 23.04 -15.75
CA ASN A 200 -16.83 23.13 -14.92
C ASN A 200 -17.55 21.78 -14.70
N GLN A 201 -16.82 20.67 -14.81
CA GLN A 201 -17.33 19.34 -14.48
C GLN A 201 -16.96 18.96 -13.03
N PRO A 202 -17.73 18.06 -12.39
CA PRO A 202 -17.42 17.55 -11.06
C PRO A 202 -16.08 16.82 -10.98
N ASP A 203 -15.37 17.01 -9.87
CA ASP A 203 -14.10 16.36 -9.58
C ASP A 203 -14.14 15.49 -8.33
N ASP A 204 -13.28 14.47 -8.32
CA ASP A 204 -12.70 13.89 -7.11
C ASP A 204 -11.30 14.49 -6.88
N LEU A 205 -10.61 14.14 -5.78
CA LEU A 205 -9.26 14.61 -5.47
C LEU A 205 -8.23 13.49 -5.58
N ALA A 206 -7.02 13.80 -6.04
CA ALA A 206 -6.02 12.78 -6.30
C ALA A 206 -5.30 12.34 -5.01
N PHE A 207 -5.54 11.12 -4.54
CA PHE A 207 -4.81 10.53 -3.43
C PHE A 207 -4.67 9.00 -3.51
N ARG A 208 -3.75 8.48 -2.71
CA ARG A 208 -3.53 7.05 -2.52
C ARG A 208 -3.35 6.76 -1.05
N LEU A 209 -3.98 5.68 -0.60
CA LEU A 209 -3.85 5.18 0.75
C LEU A 209 -3.10 3.86 0.67
N TYR A 210 -2.08 3.71 1.51
CA TYR A 210 -1.18 2.57 1.46
C TYR A 210 -1.39 1.73 2.69
N ARG A 211 -1.43 0.41 2.47
CA ARG A 211 -1.18 -0.57 3.52
C ARG A 211 0.29 -0.95 3.51
N ARG A 212 0.73 -1.54 4.60
CA ARG A 212 1.95 -2.33 4.59
C ARG A 212 1.68 -3.63 3.85
N CYS A 213 2.55 -3.98 2.90
CA CYS A 213 2.49 -5.24 2.17
C CYS A 213 3.88 -5.86 2.18
N ILE A 214 3.97 -7.14 2.48
CA ILE A 214 5.13 -7.98 2.25
C ILE A 214 4.86 -8.75 0.97
N ILE A 215 5.82 -8.73 0.05
CA ILE A 215 5.87 -9.69 -1.05
C ILE A 215 7.03 -10.62 -0.74
N GLY A 216 6.73 -11.89 -0.55
CA GLY A 216 7.76 -12.90 -0.34
C GLY A 216 7.89 -13.79 -1.57
N HIS A 217 9.11 -14.22 -1.85
CA HIS A 217 9.37 -15.33 -2.74
C HIS A 217 10.01 -16.47 -1.95
N VAL A 218 9.51 -17.67 -2.15
CA VAL A 218 9.99 -18.89 -1.52
C VAL A 218 10.49 -19.80 -2.62
N ASN A 219 11.74 -20.24 -2.51
CA ASN A 219 12.19 -21.35 -3.31
C ASN A 219 11.60 -22.64 -2.74
N LEU A 220 10.47 -23.07 -3.28
CA LEU A 220 9.76 -24.26 -2.82
C LEU A 220 10.45 -25.58 -3.23
N ALA A 221 11.50 -25.55 -4.07
CA ALA A 221 12.10 -26.74 -4.65
C ALA A 221 11.03 -27.71 -5.25
N ASP A 222 11.27 -29.02 -5.21
CA ASP A 222 10.35 -30.07 -5.66
C ASP A 222 9.11 -30.27 -4.75
N PHE A 223 8.69 -29.25 -3.98
CA PHE A 223 7.55 -29.38 -3.07
C PHE A 223 6.25 -29.66 -3.84
N VAL A 224 5.64 -30.80 -3.53
CA VAL A 224 4.33 -31.21 -4.01
C VAL A 224 3.38 -31.23 -2.81
N GLY A 225 2.47 -30.25 -2.70
CA GLY A 225 1.55 -30.18 -1.56
C GLY A 225 0.71 -28.90 -1.51
N LYS A 226 -0.10 -28.76 -0.45
CA LYS A 226 -0.85 -27.51 -0.17
C LYS A 226 0.14 -26.38 0.09
N ARG A 227 0.09 -25.36 -0.76
CA ARG A 227 0.96 -24.18 -0.72
C ARG A 227 0.37 -23.11 0.19
N ILE A 228 0.15 -23.46 1.46
CA ILE A 228 -0.25 -22.48 2.49
C ILE A 228 0.81 -22.51 3.57
N ALA A 229 1.34 -21.34 3.88
CA ALA A 229 2.29 -21.13 4.96
C ALA A 229 1.68 -20.31 6.09
N ILE A 230 2.31 -20.37 7.26
CA ILE A 230 2.07 -19.42 8.35
C ILE A 230 3.22 -18.43 8.34
N LEU A 231 2.90 -17.14 8.21
CA LEU A 231 3.83 -16.04 8.36
C LEU A 231 3.65 -15.45 9.76
N GLU A 232 4.70 -15.50 10.56
CA GLU A 232 4.76 -14.83 11.87
C GLU A 232 5.65 -13.59 11.74
N VAL A 233 5.16 -12.46 12.23
CA VAL A 233 5.95 -11.25 12.41
C VAL A 233 6.29 -11.13 13.89
N ARG A 234 7.58 -11.14 14.21
CA ARG A 234 8.09 -11.16 15.58
C ARG A 234 8.84 -9.89 15.91
N THR A 235 8.60 -9.34 17.10
CA THR A 235 9.37 -8.22 17.64
C THR A 235 10.82 -8.63 17.97
N PRO A 236 11.75 -7.68 18.16
CA PRO A 236 13.15 -7.99 18.44
C PRO A 236 13.40 -8.80 19.72
N ASP A 237 12.45 -8.80 20.66
CA ASP A 237 12.45 -9.60 21.88
C ASP A 237 11.84 -11.00 21.69
N GLY A 238 11.40 -11.35 20.48
CA GLY A 238 10.93 -12.67 20.08
C GLY A 238 9.43 -12.92 20.22
N ASN A 239 8.66 -11.93 20.73
CA ASN A 239 7.21 -12.01 20.83
C ASN A 239 6.55 -11.96 19.45
N ILE A 240 5.45 -12.70 19.28
CA ILE A 240 4.66 -12.67 18.03
C ILE A 240 3.81 -11.38 18.05
N ALA A 241 4.10 -10.47 17.12
CA ALA A 241 3.36 -9.24 16.92
C ALA A 241 2.16 -9.45 15.98
N ASP A 242 2.30 -10.32 14.99
CA ASP A 242 1.22 -10.72 14.09
C ASP A 242 1.47 -12.13 13.52
N MET A 243 0.39 -12.81 13.11
CA MET A 243 0.43 -14.15 12.52
C MET A 243 -0.67 -14.29 11.48
N MET A 244 -0.32 -14.81 10.30
CA MET A 244 -1.26 -14.98 9.20
C MET A 244 -1.00 -16.22 8.36
N HIS A 245 -2.07 -16.77 7.79
CA HIS A 245 -1.98 -17.78 6.75
C HIS A 245 -1.77 -17.11 5.40
N VAL A 246 -0.68 -17.46 4.71
CA VAL A 246 -0.34 -16.90 3.40
C VAL A 246 -0.40 -18.01 2.34
N PRO A 247 -1.28 -17.89 1.33
CA PRO A 247 -1.21 -18.76 0.17
C PRO A 247 0.04 -18.43 -0.64
N ILE A 248 0.77 -19.45 -1.05
CA ILE A 248 1.92 -19.36 -1.94
C ILE A 248 1.49 -19.87 -3.31
N ASP A 249 1.78 -19.10 -4.36
CA ASP A 249 1.37 -19.43 -5.72
C ASP A 249 2.24 -20.51 -6.38
N GLU A 250 1.97 -20.76 -7.67
CA GLU A 250 2.68 -21.78 -8.45
C GLU A 250 4.18 -21.48 -8.63
N ASP A 251 4.53 -20.21 -8.63
CA ASP A 251 5.88 -19.68 -8.84
C ASP A 251 6.62 -19.42 -7.51
N GLY A 252 6.00 -19.72 -6.37
CA GLY A 252 6.61 -19.56 -5.05
C GLY A 252 6.44 -18.16 -4.45
N TYR A 253 5.64 -17.29 -5.05
CA TYR A 253 5.35 -15.96 -4.49
C TYR A 253 4.18 -15.99 -3.52
N PHE A 254 4.26 -15.11 -2.52
CA PHE A 254 3.14 -14.84 -1.63
C PHE A 254 3.06 -13.35 -1.30
N GLU A 255 1.86 -12.92 -0.91
CA GLU A 255 1.60 -11.60 -0.38
C GLU A 255 1.07 -11.71 1.04
N ALA A 256 1.45 -10.74 1.88
CA ALA A 256 1.05 -10.69 3.27
C ALA A 256 0.89 -9.24 3.73
N ASP A 257 -0.09 -8.97 4.59
CA ASP A 257 -0.43 -7.61 5.01
C ASP A 257 -0.37 -7.50 6.54
N PRO A 258 0.83 -7.45 7.14
CA PRO A 258 0.97 -7.46 8.59
C PRO A 258 0.42 -6.20 9.25
N ASP A 259 -0.37 -6.39 10.30
CA ASP A 259 -0.91 -5.35 11.16
C ASP A 259 0.01 -5.11 12.36
N VAL A 260 1.22 -4.59 12.08
CA VAL A 260 2.20 -4.26 13.11
C VAL A 260 2.60 -2.77 13.01
N PRO A 261 2.98 -2.12 14.13
CA PRO A 261 3.50 -0.75 14.11
C PRO A 261 4.75 -0.57 13.25
N ASP A 262 5.17 0.68 13.03
CA ASP A 262 6.48 0.95 12.43
C ASP A 262 7.60 0.44 13.36
N GLY A 263 8.55 -0.30 12.80
CA GLY A 263 9.62 -0.91 13.58
C GLY A 263 10.44 -1.93 12.80
N ARG A 264 11.35 -2.57 13.52
CA ARG A 264 12.17 -3.66 13.01
C ARG A 264 11.66 -4.97 13.55
N TYR A 265 11.48 -5.95 12.67
CA TYR A 265 10.88 -7.23 12.99
C TYR A 265 11.70 -8.38 12.39
N ASP A 266 11.57 -9.55 12.99
CA ASP A 266 11.96 -10.80 12.35
C ASP A 266 10.70 -11.42 11.73
N VAL A 267 10.79 -11.82 10.46
CA VAL A 267 9.70 -12.46 9.73
C VAL A 267 10.01 -13.94 9.61
N VAL A 268 9.16 -14.77 10.20
CA VAL A 268 9.31 -16.23 10.22
C VAL A 268 8.24 -16.84 9.33
N LEU A 269 8.67 -17.61 8.34
CA LEU A 269 7.80 -18.36 7.46
C LEU A 269 7.85 -19.84 7.85
N ARG A 270 6.68 -20.43 8.12
CA ARG A 270 6.51 -21.85 8.45
C ARG A 270 5.68 -22.53 7.37
N ILE A 271 6.21 -23.59 6.78
CA ILE A 271 5.58 -24.32 5.67
C ILE A 271 5.62 -25.81 5.96
N GLY A 272 4.48 -26.42 6.28
CA GLY A 272 4.41 -27.87 6.55
C GLY A 272 5.44 -28.31 7.60
N SER A 273 6.22 -29.34 7.27
CA SER A 273 7.33 -29.90 8.06
C SER A 273 8.71 -29.36 7.65
N ALA A 274 8.75 -28.10 7.17
CA ALA A 274 10.00 -27.42 6.91
C ALA A 274 10.51 -26.70 8.15
N LEU A 275 11.84 -26.61 8.26
CA LEU A 275 12.49 -25.73 9.21
C LEU A 275 11.97 -24.29 9.04
N PRO A 276 11.71 -23.56 10.14
CA PRO A 276 11.25 -22.17 10.06
C PRO A 276 12.27 -21.31 9.32
N ALA A 277 11.85 -20.71 8.21
CA ALA A 277 12.70 -19.80 7.45
C ALA A 277 12.56 -18.39 8.01
N VAL A 278 13.68 -17.77 8.42
CA VAL A 278 13.67 -16.50 9.14
C VAL A 278 14.38 -15.42 8.34
N GLN A 279 13.66 -14.35 7.98
CA GLN A 279 14.28 -13.10 7.58
C GLN A 279 14.41 -12.20 8.81
N ARG A 280 15.63 -11.90 9.23
CA ARG A 280 15.87 -11.05 10.40
C ARG A 280 15.96 -9.57 10.04
N ASN A 281 15.66 -8.73 11.02
CA ASN A 281 15.85 -7.28 10.96
C ASN A 281 15.15 -6.61 9.76
N VAL A 282 13.95 -7.08 9.43
CA VAL A 282 13.09 -6.50 8.41
C VAL A 282 12.56 -5.16 8.92
N ASP A 283 12.99 -4.08 8.29
CA ASP A 283 12.50 -2.74 8.58
C ASP A 283 11.12 -2.54 7.93
N MET A 284 10.10 -2.42 8.76
CA MET A 284 8.72 -2.19 8.36
C MET A 284 8.30 -0.81 8.84
N GLY A 285 8.25 0.19 7.97
CA GLY A 285 7.92 1.53 8.48
C GLY A 285 7.62 2.63 7.48
N ASP A 286 7.63 2.38 6.18
CA ASP A 286 7.35 3.44 5.19
C ASP A 286 6.08 3.17 4.38
N GLY A 287 5.33 2.12 4.71
CA GLY A 287 4.18 1.68 3.94
C GLY A 287 4.51 1.21 2.52
N SER A 288 5.79 0.97 2.24
CA SER A 288 6.22 0.33 1.00
C SER A 288 5.92 -1.16 1.02
N VAL A 289 6.02 -1.74 -0.18
CA VAL A 289 6.15 -3.18 -0.33
C VAL A 289 7.51 -3.58 0.21
N VAL A 290 7.54 -4.51 1.16
CA VAL A 290 8.76 -5.10 1.67
C VAL A 290 9.02 -6.41 0.93
N PRO A 291 10.01 -6.48 0.01
CA PRO A 291 10.37 -7.72 -0.64
C PRO A 291 11.15 -8.61 0.32
N LEU A 292 10.70 -9.85 0.48
CA LEU A 292 11.39 -10.90 1.23
C LEU A 292 11.78 -12.04 0.29
N SER A 293 12.86 -12.74 0.60
CA SER A 293 13.27 -13.90 -0.17
C SER A 293 13.75 -15.00 0.75
N PHE A 294 13.08 -16.14 0.70
CA PHE A 294 13.37 -17.33 1.47
C PHE A 294 13.96 -18.37 0.51
N PHE A 295 15.29 -18.41 0.42
CA PHE A 295 16.00 -19.30 -0.50
C PHE A 295 16.28 -20.69 0.09
N ASP A 296 16.23 -20.80 1.41
CA ASP A 296 16.68 -21.95 2.20
C ASP A 296 15.51 -22.55 2.99
N VAL A 297 14.49 -23.07 2.30
CA VAL A 297 13.41 -23.84 2.94
C VAL A 297 13.79 -25.32 2.94
N PHE A 298 14.11 -25.86 4.10
CA PHE A 298 14.54 -27.25 4.26
C PHE A 298 13.44 -28.08 4.91
N PHE A 299 12.94 -29.09 4.19
CA PHE A 299 11.98 -30.05 4.72
C PHE A 299 12.68 -31.12 5.57
N GLY A 300 12.05 -31.53 6.66
CA GLY A 300 12.55 -32.61 7.51
C GLY A 300 12.27 -32.45 9.00
N ASP A 301 11.78 -31.29 9.44
CA ASP A 301 11.34 -31.01 10.81
C ASP A 301 9.90 -31.52 10.96
N ILE A 302 9.77 -32.81 11.22
CA ILE A 302 8.50 -33.55 11.18
C ILE A 302 7.82 -33.51 12.54
N ASP A 303 8.58 -33.45 13.64
CA ASP A 303 8.01 -33.24 14.97
C ASP A 303 7.79 -31.76 15.33
N GLY A 304 8.34 -30.83 14.55
CA GLY A 304 8.07 -29.40 14.64
C GLY A 304 8.86 -28.70 15.75
N ASP A 305 9.98 -29.27 16.19
CA ASP A 305 10.80 -28.74 17.27
C ASP A 305 11.82 -27.68 16.82
N GLY A 306 11.97 -27.48 15.50
CA GLY A 306 12.86 -26.49 14.91
C GLY A 306 14.27 -26.99 14.62
N GLU A 307 14.54 -28.29 14.75
CA GLU A 307 15.76 -28.95 14.31
C GLU A 307 15.44 -30.12 13.36
N VAL A 308 16.44 -30.67 12.68
CA VAL A 308 16.29 -31.91 11.90
C VAL A 308 17.23 -32.94 12.48
N THR A 309 16.68 -33.97 13.12
CA THR A 309 17.44 -34.93 13.92
C THR A 309 17.04 -36.38 13.61
N LEU A 310 17.61 -37.33 14.35
CA LEU A 310 17.23 -38.74 14.26
C LEU A 310 15.80 -38.99 14.77
N PHE A 311 15.20 -38.07 15.54
CA PHE A 311 13.83 -38.19 16.01
C PHE A 311 12.83 -38.02 14.85
N ASP A 312 13.04 -37.05 13.97
CA ASP A 312 12.27 -36.88 12.73
C ASP A 312 12.35 -38.10 11.83
N PHE A 313 13.57 -38.62 11.66
CA PHE A 313 13.79 -39.84 10.90
C PHE A 313 13.05 -41.04 11.51
N GLY A 314 12.99 -41.13 12.84
CA GLY A 314 12.20 -42.13 13.55
C GLY A 314 10.71 -42.07 13.20
N ILE A 315 10.15 -40.87 13.03
CA ILE A 315 8.76 -40.69 12.59
C ILE A 315 8.58 -41.20 11.15
N LEU A 316 9.51 -40.90 10.24
CA LEU A 316 9.45 -41.44 8.87
C LEU A 316 9.49 -42.96 8.85
N VAL A 317 10.42 -43.58 9.58
CA VAL A 317 10.58 -45.03 9.63
C VAL A 317 9.34 -45.71 10.22
N ARG A 318 8.72 -45.12 11.24
CA ARG A 318 7.50 -45.67 11.85
C ARG A 318 6.33 -45.75 10.85
N ASN A 319 6.30 -44.86 9.86
CA ASN A 319 5.27 -44.82 8.83
C ASN A 319 5.72 -45.43 7.50
N PHE A 320 6.86 -46.14 7.47
CA PHE A 320 7.42 -46.67 6.24
C PHE A 320 6.46 -47.68 5.57
N GLY A 321 6.17 -47.44 4.29
CA GLY A 321 5.27 -48.27 3.48
C GLY A 321 3.78 -48.00 3.69
N MET A 322 3.40 -47.04 4.54
CA MET A 322 2.03 -46.55 4.62
C MET A 322 1.69 -45.70 3.39
N VAL A 323 0.46 -45.79 2.93
CA VAL A 323 -0.09 -45.00 1.81
C VAL A 323 -1.32 -44.27 2.32
N GLY A 324 -1.46 -42.99 2.01
CA GLY A 324 -2.65 -42.21 2.36
C GLY A 324 -3.88 -42.64 1.53
N GLU A 325 -5.09 -42.39 2.05
CA GLU A 325 -6.29 -42.42 1.22
C GLU A 325 -6.31 -41.16 0.32
N GLU A 326 -6.58 -41.32 -0.97
CA GLU A 326 -6.63 -40.24 -1.98
C GLU A 326 -7.74 -39.22 -1.74
#